data_AF-A0A1B3NDA3-F1
#
_entry.id   AF-A0A1B3NDA3-F1
#
_cell.length_a   1.000
_cell.length_b   1.000
_cell.length_c   1.000
_cell.angle_alpha   90.00
_cell.angle_beta   90.00
_cell.angle_gamma   90.00
#
_symmetry.space_group_name_H-M   'P 1'
#
loop_
_entity.id
_entity.type
_entity.pdbx_description
1 polymer ?
#
loop_
_entity_poly.entity_id
_entity_poly.type
_entity_poly.pdbx_seq_one_letter_code
_entity_poly.pdbx_strand_id
1 'polypeptide(L)'
;MVDFAKLNAEWRAAMTPEQRERADRIEAEMALIKATSRPITAEFERLGWKTAPGGLAAIKSGKRVERERHVESRYTREISIQIEPRDGGAREVIQFCGAVTGYEAFELSTDLCGQIVGAPTGDRWYICAGTPERYDACSVATSDVVAYLREMRPDLVGSPSPSL
;
A
#
# COMPACT_ATOMS: atom_id res chain seq x y z
N MET A 1 7.42 34.81 -23.47
CA MET A 1 7.30 33.99 -22.25
C MET A 1 5.81 33.73 -22.05
N VAL A 2 5.38 32.47 -21.94
CA VAL A 2 3.95 32.15 -21.76
C VAL A 2 3.57 32.45 -20.30
N ASP A 3 2.49 33.21 -20.11
CA ASP A 3 1.90 33.46 -18.80
C ASP A 3 0.95 32.32 -18.44
N PHE A 4 1.45 31.33 -17.71
CA PHE A 4 0.68 30.16 -17.30
C PHE A 4 -0.45 30.49 -16.33
N ALA A 5 -0.34 31.58 -15.55
CA ALA A 5 -1.41 31.98 -14.64
C ALA A 5 -2.60 32.50 -15.42
N LYS A 6 -2.34 33.34 -16.44
CA LYS A 6 -3.37 33.82 -17.37
C LYS A 6 -4.01 32.67 -18.15
N LEU A 7 -3.20 31.76 -18.69
CA LEU A 7 -3.70 30.61 -19.44
C LEU A 7 -4.59 29.68 -18.59
N ASN A 8 -4.24 29.47 -17.32
CA ASN A 8 -5.03 28.66 -16.39
C ASN A 8 -6.36 29.33 -16.03
N ALA A 9 -6.36 30.65 -15.84
CA ALA A 9 -7.58 31.42 -15.59
C ALA A 9 -8.53 31.39 -16.79
N GLU A 10 -8.00 31.56 -18.00
CA GLU A 10 -8.78 31.46 -19.25
C GLU A 10 -9.34 30.05 -19.47
N TRP A 11 -8.54 29.01 -19.19
CA TRP A 11 -8.98 27.62 -19.27
C TRP A 11 -10.10 27.31 -18.28
N ARG A 12 -9.98 27.76 -17.01
CA ARG A 12 -11.04 27.62 -16.01
C ARG A 12 -12.30 28.42 -16.34
N ALA A 13 -12.18 29.59 -16.97
CA ALA A 13 -13.32 30.38 -17.42
C ALA A 13 -14.09 29.72 -18.58
N ALA A 14 -13.40 28.92 -19.41
CA ALA A 14 -13.99 28.19 -20.53
C ALA A 14 -14.64 26.85 -20.12
N MET A 15 -14.48 26.40 -18.87
CA MET A 15 -15.04 25.14 -18.38
C MET A 15 -16.53 25.23 -18.07
N THR A 16 -17.26 24.15 -18.38
CA THR A 16 -18.62 23.97 -17.85
C THR A 16 -18.61 23.84 -16.33
N PRO A 17 -19.74 24.07 -15.63
CA PRO A 17 -19.83 23.85 -14.19
C PRO A 17 -19.37 22.44 -13.77
N GLU A 18 -19.74 21.40 -14.51
CA GLU A 18 -19.37 20.01 -14.21
C GLU A 18 -17.87 19.76 -14.39
N GLN A 19 -17.25 20.41 -15.36
CA GLN A 19 -15.79 20.33 -15.57
C GLN A 19 -15.02 21.02 -14.45
N ARG A 20 -15.53 22.16 -13.96
CA ARG A 20 -14.93 22.86 -12.81
C ARG A 20 -15.04 22.02 -11.53
N GLU A 21 -16.23 21.48 -11.25
CA GLU A 21 -16.42 20.61 -10.09
C GLU A 21 -15.50 19.38 -10.13
N ARG A 22 -15.35 18.76 -11.31
CA ARG A 22 -14.39 17.66 -11.50
C ARG A 22 -12.94 18.09 -11.28
N ALA A 23 -12.55 19.25 -11.80
CA ALA A 23 -11.19 19.77 -11.66
C ALA A 23 -10.87 20.10 -10.19
N ASP A 24 -11.79 20.76 -9.49
CA ASP A 24 -11.64 21.12 -8.09
C ASP A 24 -11.59 19.87 -7.19
N ARG A 25 -12.38 18.84 -7.51
CA ARG A 25 -12.27 17.53 -6.86
C ARG A 25 -10.89 16.91 -7.06
N ILE A 26 -10.39 16.82 -8.30
CA ILE A 26 -9.06 16.27 -8.58
C ILE A 26 -7.98 17.06 -7.84
N GLU A 27 -8.08 18.38 -7.78
CA GLU A 27 -7.14 19.24 -7.05
C GLU A 27 -7.16 18.95 -5.54
N ALA A 28 -8.35 18.78 -4.96
CA ALA A 28 -8.50 18.39 -3.56
C ALA A 28 -7.94 16.98 -3.27
N GLU A 29 -8.21 16.00 -4.15
CA GLU A 29 -7.66 14.64 -4.03
C GLU A 29 -6.12 14.67 -4.07
N MET A 30 -5.52 15.43 -5.00
CA MET A 30 -4.06 15.59 -5.08
C MET A 30 -3.47 16.31 -3.86
N ALA A 31 -4.18 17.31 -3.33
CA ALA A 31 -3.76 18.00 -2.12
C ALA A 31 -3.73 17.06 -0.90
N LEU A 32 -4.75 16.19 -0.76
CA LEU A 32 -4.80 15.18 0.30
C LEU A 32 -3.64 14.18 0.18
N ILE A 33 -3.41 13.65 -1.02
CA ILE A 33 -2.30 12.73 -1.28
C ILE A 33 -0.96 13.37 -0.90
N LYS A 34 -0.74 14.63 -1.34
CA LYS A 34 0.50 15.35 -1.03
C LYS A 34 0.65 15.63 0.47
N ALA A 35 -0.43 15.97 1.16
CA ALA A 35 -0.41 16.26 2.60
C ALA A 35 -0.10 15.00 3.43
N THR A 36 -0.62 13.86 2.99
CA THR A 36 -0.53 12.59 3.73
C THR A 36 0.67 11.74 3.33
N SER A 37 1.28 11.96 2.16
CA SER A 37 2.43 11.18 1.72
C SER A 37 3.62 11.28 2.69
N ARG A 38 4.15 10.12 3.08
CA ARG A 38 5.36 9.97 3.90
C ARG A 38 6.25 8.87 3.33
N PRO A 39 7.58 8.98 3.47
CA PRO A 39 8.47 7.86 3.21
C PRO A 39 8.28 6.76 4.26
N ILE A 40 8.34 5.50 3.85
CA ILE A 40 8.36 4.34 4.74
C ILE A 40 9.36 3.30 4.23
N THR A 41 10.08 2.64 5.14
CA THR A 41 11.01 1.58 4.76
C THR A 41 10.26 0.27 4.57
N ALA A 42 10.38 -0.31 3.38
CA ALA A 42 9.81 -1.61 3.05
C ALA A 42 10.92 -2.65 2.85
N GLU A 43 10.65 -3.88 3.28
CA GLU A 43 11.49 -5.06 3.04
C GLU A 43 10.85 -5.92 1.97
N PHE A 44 11.67 -6.34 1.02
CA PHE A 44 11.31 -7.15 -0.13
C PHE A 44 12.00 -8.49 -0.02
N GLU A 45 11.22 -9.56 -0.22
CA GLU A 45 11.71 -10.92 -0.22
C GLU A 45 11.56 -11.50 -1.63
N ARG A 46 12.67 -11.80 -2.29
CA ARG A 46 12.64 -12.57 -3.54
C ARG A 46 12.33 -14.01 -3.21
N LEU A 47 11.30 -14.54 -3.84
CA LEU A 47 10.79 -15.88 -3.59
C LEU A 47 11.24 -16.83 -4.68
N GLY A 48 11.60 -18.05 -4.29
CA GLY A 48 12.00 -19.12 -5.20
C GLY A 48 11.34 -20.45 -4.86
N TRP A 49 11.43 -21.39 -5.80
CA TRP A 49 11.04 -22.78 -5.57
C TRP A 49 12.28 -23.60 -5.21
N LYS A 50 12.18 -24.37 -4.13
CA LYS A 50 13.13 -25.46 -3.85
C LYS A 50 12.41 -26.79 -3.89
N THR A 51 13.10 -27.84 -4.31
CA THR A 51 12.57 -29.20 -4.24
C THR A 51 12.43 -29.60 -2.77
N ALA A 52 11.26 -30.08 -2.37
CA ALA A 52 11.04 -30.57 -1.01
C ALA A 52 11.97 -31.76 -0.68
N PRO A 53 12.32 -32.00 0.60
CA PRO A 53 13.07 -33.18 1.01
C PRO A 53 12.40 -34.46 0.47
N GLY A 54 13.16 -35.29 -0.28
CA GLY A 54 12.63 -36.49 -0.95
C GLY A 54 12.15 -36.31 -2.39
N GLY A 55 12.08 -35.07 -2.90
CA GLY A 55 11.65 -34.80 -4.28
C GLY A 55 12.58 -35.37 -5.35
N LEU A 56 13.88 -35.55 -5.06
CA LEU A 56 14.82 -36.27 -5.94
C LEU A 56 14.42 -37.74 -6.17
N ALA A 57 13.83 -38.40 -5.17
CA ALA A 57 13.29 -39.75 -5.32
C ALA A 57 11.99 -39.75 -6.14
N ALA A 58 11.18 -38.69 -6.04
CA ALA A 58 9.99 -38.50 -6.88
C ALA A 58 10.37 -38.29 -8.36
N ILE A 59 11.40 -37.50 -8.66
CA ILE A 59 11.94 -37.31 -10.03
C ILE A 59 12.34 -38.65 -10.65
N LYS A 60 13.11 -39.46 -9.91
CA LYS A 60 13.56 -40.78 -10.40
C LYS A 60 12.44 -41.79 -10.59
N SER A 61 11.31 -41.62 -9.90
CA SER A 61 10.15 -42.52 -9.96
C SER A 61 9.01 -41.99 -10.84
N GLY A 62 9.22 -40.88 -11.56
CA GLY A 62 8.20 -40.27 -12.43
C GLY A 62 7.01 -39.67 -11.67
N LYS A 63 7.13 -39.46 -10.35
CA LYS A 63 6.07 -38.87 -9.52
C LYS A 63 6.16 -37.35 -9.52
N ARG A 64 5.03 -36.69 -9.28
CA ARG A 64 4.96 -35.23 -9.14
C ARG A 64 5.91 -34.77 -8.03
N VAL A 65 6.78 -33.82 -8.37
CA VAL A 65 7.74 -33.24 -7.44
C VAL A 65 7.04 -32.17 -6.62
N GLU A 66 7.04 -32.34 -5.30
CA GLU A 66 6.59 -31.30 -4.38
C GLU A 66 7.66 -30.21 -4.28
N ARG A 67 7.23 -28.96 -4.47
CA ARG A 67 8.10 -27.77 -4.38
C ARG A 67 7.68 -26.97 -3.17
N GLU A 68 8.66 -26.54 -2.40
CA GLU A 68 8.46 -25.64 -1.27
C GLU A 68 8.86 -24.22 -1.68
N ARG A 69 8.05 -23.25 -1.25
CA ARG A 69 8.43 -21.83 -1.34
C ARG A 69 9.58 -21.56 -0.37
N HIS A 70 10.57 -20.80 -0.81
CA HIS A 70 11.62 -20.28 0.05
C HIS A 70 12.00 -18.84 -0.33
N VAL A 71 12.65 -18.13 0.58
CA VAL A 71 13.22 -16.81 0.33
C VAL A 71 14.64 -17.00 -0.23
N GLU A 72 14.88 -16.47 -1.42
CA GLU A 72 16.19 -16.49 -2.09
C GLU A 72 17.07 -15.33 -1.63
N SER A 73 16.48 -14.14 -1.49
CA SER A 73 17.18 -12.95 -1.02
C SER A 73 16.23 -11.95 -0.38
N ARG A 74 16.81 -11.04 0.42
CA ARG A 74 16.11 -9.93 1.07
C ARG A 74 16.80 -8.62 0.74
N TYR A 75 16.02 -7.57 0.53
CA TYR A 75 16.53 -6.22 0.34
C TYR A 75 15.50 -5.20 0.85
N THR A 76 15.95 -4.00 1.22
CA THR A 76 15.08 -2.91 1.65
C THR A 76 15.12 -1.77 0.65
N ARG A 77 14.01 -1.03 0.55
CA ARG A 77 13.94 0.26 -0.14
C ARG A 77 12.91 1.17 0.51
N GLU A 78 13.11 2.46 0.36
CA GLU A 78 12.10 3.45 0.71
C GLU A 78 10.98 3.45 -0.34
N ILE A 79 9.75 3.48 0.15
CA ILE A 79 8.52 3.62 -0.65
C ILE A 79 7.67 4.75 -0.04
N SER A 80 6.58 5.15 -0.70
CA SER A 80 5.65 6.14 -0.14
C SER A 80 4.43 5.44 0.46
N ILE A 81 4.04 5.84 1.66
CA ILE A 81 2.73 5.58 2.26
C ILE A 81 1.90 6.85 2.17
N GLN A 82 0.66 6.75 1.73
CA GLN A 82 -0.25 7.90 1.59
C GLN A 82 -1.72 7.49 1.78
N ILE A 83 -2.59 8.45 2.03
CA ILE A 83 -4.05 8.23 2.01
C ILE A 83 -4.57 8.71 0.66
N GLU A 84 -5.31 7.83 -0.02
CA GLU A 84 -5.98 8.18 -1.26
C GLU A 84 -7.50 8.07 -1.11
N PRO A 85 -8.26 9.07 -1.58
CA PRO A 85 -9.69 8.92 -1.75
C PRO A 85 -9.98 7.98 -2.93
N ARG A 86 -10.99 7.13 -2.80
CA ARG A 86 -11.49 6.23 -3.84
C ARG A 86 -12.97 6.48 -4.07
N ASP A 87 -13.44 6.07 -5.25
CA ASP A 87 -14.86 6.08 -5.60
C ASP A 87 -15.50 7.48 -5.43
N GLY A 88 -14.77 8.52 -5.84
CA GLY A 88 -15.21 9.91 -5.73
C GLY A 88 -15.21 10.46 -4.30
N GLY A 89 -14.43 9.86 -3.40
CA GLY A 89 -14.34 10.25 -1.98
C GLY A 89 -15.30 9.48 -1.07
N ALA A 90 -16.01 8.48 -1.59
CA ALA A 90 -16.91 7.65 -0.79
C ALA A 90 -16.18 6.80 0.26
N ARG A 91 -14.91 6.49 0.01
CA ARG A 91 -14.01 5.81 0.95
C ARG A 91 -12.58 6.25 0.75
N GLU A 92 -11.74 5.92 1.73
CA GLU A 92 -10.31 6.17 1.70
C GLU A 92 -9.54 4.86 1.78
N VAL A 93 -8.35 4.85 1.20
CA VAL A 93 -7.43 3.72 1.28
C VAL A 93 -6.08 4.20 1.81
N ILE A 94 -5.41 3.33 2.56
CA ILE A 94 -3.97 3.44 2.80
C ILE A 94 -3.25 2.82 1.60
N GLN A 95 -2.42 3.61 0.94
CA GLN A 95 -1.76 3.27 -0.31
C GLN A 95 -0.24 3.22 -0.11
N PHE A 96 0.38 2.16 -0.60
CA PHE A 96 1.83 1.96 -0.63
C PHE A 96 2.33 2.06 -2.07
N CYS A 97 2.88 3.22 -2.42
CA CYS A 97 3.39 3.56 -3.75
C CYS A 97 4.86 3.16 -3.87
N GLY A 98 5.18 2.33 -4.86
CA GLY A 98 6.50 1.71 -4.98
C GLY A 98 6.60 0.35 -4.26
N ALA A 99 5.47 -0.26 -3.90
CA ALA A 99 5.39 -1.69 -3.59
C ALA A 99 5.60 -2.55 -4.87
N VAL A 100 5.56 -3.88 -4.76
CA VAL A 100 5.96 -4.79 -5.86
C VAL A 100 5.07 -4.66 -7.10
N THR A 101 3.77 -4.50 -6.93
CA THR A 101 2.82 -4.27 -8.03
C THR A 101 2.69 -2.80 -8.43
N GLY A 102 3.45 -1.91 -7.78
CA GLY A 102 3.38 -0.46 -7.94
C GLY A 102 2.44 0.23 -6.96
N TYR A 103 1.27 -0.35 -6.68
CA TYR A 103 0.20 0.26 -5.89
C TYR A 103 -0.54 -0.78 -5.03
N GLU A 104 -0.01 -1.08 -3.84
CA GLU A 104 -0.76 -1.88 -2.85
C GLU A 104 -1.66 -0.98 -2.02
N ALA A 105 -2.96 -1.29 -1.97
CA ALA A 105 -3.97 -0.43 -1.35
C ALA A 105 -4.87 -1.24 -0.43
N PHE A 106 -5.13 -0.72 0.77
CA PHE A 106 -6.03 -1.34 1.73
C PHE A 106 -7.09 -0.34 2.16
N GLU A 107 -8.33 -0.80 2.24
CA GLU A 107 -9.43 0.05 2.68
C GLU A 107 -9.20 0.52 4.10
N LEU A 108 -9.26 1.83 4.28
CA LEU A 108 -8.99 2.43 5.56
C LEU A 108 -10.26 2.41 6.40
N SER A 109 -10.35 1.42 7.28
CA SER A 109 -11.48 1.21 8.19
C SER A 109 -11.03 1.10 9.64
N THR A 110 -11.95 1.30 10.58
CA THR A 110 -11.70 1.10 12.01
C THR A 110 -11.26 -0.33 12.31
N ASP A 111 -11.82 -1.32 11.61
CA ASP A 111 -11.47 -2.73 11.78
C ASP A 111 -10.03 -3.01 11.35
N LEU A 112 -9.62 -2.52 10.17
CA LEU A 112 -8.24 -2.67 9.71
C LEU A 112 -7.27 -1.97 10.65
N CYS A 113 -7.59 -0.74 11.07
CA CYS A 113 -6.75 0.01 12.00
C CYS A 113 -6.65 -0.71 13.36
N GLY A 114 -7.74 -1.27 13.87
CA GLY A 114 -7.76 -2.07 15.08
C GLY A 114 -6.87 -3.31 14.98
N GLN A 115 -6.89 -4.01 13.84
CA GLN A 115 -6.02 -5.16 13.59
C GLN A 115 -4.53 -4.77 13.57
N ILE A 116 -4.19 -3.67 12.88
CA ILE A 116 -2.82 -3.18 12.77
C ILE A 116 -2.30 -2.70 14.14
N VAL A 117 -3.13 -1.99 14.91
CA VAL A 117 -2.76 -1.45 16.23
C VAL A 117 -2.66 -2.55 17.29
N GLY A 118 -3.52 -3.57 17.21
CA GLY A 118 -3.52 -4.72 18.11
C GLY A 118 -2.48 -5.78 17.78
N ALA A 119 -1.77 -5.66 16.65
CA ALA A 119 -0.73 -6.60 16.26
C ALA A 119 0.44 -6.58 17.27
N PRO A 120 1.11 -7.72 17.50
CA PRO A 120 2.27 -7.79 18.38
C PRO A 120 3.35 -6.77 18.00
N THR A 121 3.97 -6.14 19.01
CA THR A 121 5.07 -5.19 18.78
C THR A 121 6.25 -5.92 18.12
N GLY A 122 6.77 -5.35 17.02
CA GLY A 122 7.84 -5.96 16.23
C GLY A 122 7.35 -6.85 15.08
N ASP A 123 6.03 -6.97 14.90
CA ASP A 123 5.45 -7.65 13.74
C ASP A 123 5.61 -6.83 12.45
N ARG A 124 5.55 -7.53 11.32
CA ARG A 124 5.61 -6.93 9.98
C ARG A 124 4.27 -7.08 9.29
N TRP A 125 3.77 -5.99 8.72
CA TRP A 125 2.57 -6.06 7.89
C TRP A 125 2.97 -6.38 6.46
N TYR A 126 2.58 -7.57 5.99
CA TYR A 126 2.77 -8.00 4.61
C TYR A 126 1.78 -7.28 3.69
N ILE A 127 2.27 -6.26 2.99
CA ILE A 127 1.48 -5.46 2.05
C ILE A 127 1.41 -6.10 0.66
N CYS A 128 2.29 -7.05 0.34
CA CYS A 128 2.06 -7.98 -0.76
C CYS A 128 2.65 -9.36 -0.45
N ALA A 129 1.87 -10.41 -0.73
CA ALA A 129 2.24 -11.78 -0.41
C ALA A 129 3.35 -12.36 -1.32
N GLY A 130 3.54 -11.78 -2.51
CA GLY A 130 4.46 -12.26 -3.53
C GLY A 130 4.12 -13.64 -4.11
N THR A 131 4.76 -14.00 -5.22
CA THR A 131 4.76 -15.37 -5.76
C THR A 131 6.14 -15.72 -6.31
N PRO A 132 6.64 -16.96 -6.11
CA PRO A 132 7.99 -17.37 -6.54
C PRO A 132 8.33 -17.19 -8.03
N GLU A 133 7.34 -16.95 -8.88
CA GLU A 133 7.51 -16.91 -10.34
C GLU A 133 7.26 -15.52 -10.93
N ARG A 134 6.76 -14.56 -10.14
CA ARG A 134 6.25 -13.31 -10.71
C ARG A 134 6.55 -12.07 -9.89
N TYR A 135 6.44 -12.15 -8.56
CA TYR A 135 6.49 -10.97 -7.70
C TYR A 135 7.20 -11.28 -6.39
N ASP A 136 8.11 -10.40 -5.97
CA ASP A 136 8.65 -10.42 -4.62
C ASP A 136 7.51 -10.27 -3.59
N ALA A 137 7.70 -10.78 -2.37
CA ALA A 137 6.86 -10.37 -1.24
C ALA A 137 7.35 -9.03 -0.69
N CYS A 138 6.47 -8.24 -0.10
CA CYS A 138 6.82 -6.95 0.50
C CYS A 138 6.09 -6.75 1.81
N SER A 139 6.82 -6.19 2.78
CA SER A 139 6.30 -5.89 4.10
C SER A 139 6.89 -4.60 4.65
N VAL A 140 6.14 -3.95 5.53
CA VAL A 140 6.58 -2.78 6.30
C VAL A 140 6.52 -3.10 7.79
N ALA A 141 7.27 -2.36 8.60
CA ALA A 141 7.14 -2.49 10.05
C ALA A 141 5.75 -2.03 10.49
N THR A 142 5.03 -2.86 11.24
CA THR A 142 3.68 -2.51 11.70
C THR A 142 3.70 -1.26 12.58
N SER A 143 4.77 -1.06 13.36
CA SER A 143 4.98 0.15 14.18
C SER A 143 4.98 1.44 13.36
N ASP A 144 5.59 1.41 12.17
CA ASP A 144 5.72 2.60 11.31
C ASP A 144 4.36 2.96 10.71
N VAL A 145 3.56 1.95 10.36
CA VAL A 145 2.18 2.13 9.89
C VAL A 145 1.30 2.65 11.02
N VAL A 146 1.42 2.13 12.24
CA VAL A 146 0.68 2.65 13.40
C VAL A 146 1.06 4.11 13.69
N ALA A 147 2.34 4.45 13.63
CA ALA A 147 2.80 5.82 13.82
C ALA A 147 2.21 6.76 12.75
N TYR A 148 2.25 6.33 11.49
CA TYR A 148 1.63 7.04 10.37
C TYR A 148 0.12 7.25 10.57
N LEU A 149 -0.62 6.20 10.95
CA LEU A 149 -2.06 6.28 11.18
C LEU A 149 -2.41 7.18 12.37
N ARG A 150 -1.60 7.22 13.41
CA ARG A 150 -1.79 8.16 14.54
C ARG A 150 -1.57 9.61 14.12
N GLU A 151 -0.64 9.88 13.21
CA GLU A 151 -0.40 11.23 12.68
C GLU A 151 -1.55 11.66 11.76
N MET A 152 -1.94 10.81 10.81
CA MET A 152 -2.83 11.18 9.72
C MET A 152 -4.30 10.97 10.03
N ARG A 153 -4.63 9.92 10.79
CA ARG A 153 -6.00 9.47 11.05
C ARG A 153 -6.18 9.06 12.52
N PRO A 154 -5.94 10.00 13.46
CA PRO A 154 -6.11 9.73 14.89
C PRO A 154 -7.54 9.30 15.24
N ASP A 155 -8.53 9.70 14.44
CA ASP A 155 -9.93 9.28 14.55
C ASP A 155 -10.12 7.76 14.44
N LEU A 156 -9.28 7.08 13.66
CA LEU A 156 -9.36 5.63 13.42
C LEU A 156 -8.54 4.79 14.41
N VAL A 157 -7.63 5.43 15.15
CA VAL A 157 -6.70 4.75 16.09
C VAL A 157 -7.03 5.08 17.55
N GLY A 158 -7.76 6.16 17.80
CA GLY A 158 -7.92 6.78 19.11
C GLY A 158 -9.21 6.48 19.88
N SER A 159 -10.13 5.66 19.37
CA SER A 159 -11.28 5.25 20.20
C SER A 159 -10.87 4.06 21.07
N PRO A 160 -10.81 4.18 22.41
CA PRO A 160 -10.78 2.99 23.25
C PRO A 160 -12.03 2.17 22.87
N SER A 161 -11.84 0.91 22.48
CA SER A 161 -12.98 0.00 22.36
C SER A 161 -13.80 0.12 23.64
N PRO A 162 -15.11 0.37 23.58
CA PRO A 162 -15.94 0.15 24.75
C PRO A 162 -15.73 -1.32 25.12
N SER A 163 -15.12 -1.55 26.28
CA SER A 163 -14.95 -2.89 26.81
C SER A 163 -16.35 -3.51 26.91
N LEU A 164 -16.57 -4.60 26.18
CA LEU A 164 -17.71 -5.49 26.36
C LEU A 164 -17.45 -6.43 27.54
#